data_AF-A0A2U1S3I6-F1
#
_entry.id   AF-A0A2U1S3I6-F1
#
_cell.length_a   1.000
_cell.length_b   1.000
_cell.length_c   1.000
_cell.angle_alpha   90.00
_cell.angle_beta   90.00
_cell.angle_gamma   90.00
#
_symmetry.space_group_name_H-M   'P 1'
#
loop_
_entity.id
_entity.type
_entity.pdbx_description
1 polymer ?
#
loop_
_entity_poly.entity_id
_entity_poly.type
_entity_poly.pdbx_seq_one_letter_code
_entity_poly.pdbx_strand_id
1 'polypeptide(L)' 'FKGNWAKALAAYNAGPNQVRRWLQRLEDRTDDEFIEEIPFTETRAYVKRVLGSYYRYRAQYGKG' A
#
# COMPACT_ATOMS: atom_id res chain seq x y z
N PHE A 1 -4.57 -5.66 8.83
CA PHE A 1 -4.38 -4.27 8.36
C PHE A 1 -5.74 -3.57 8.20
N LYS A 2 -6.40 -3.22 9.31
CA LYS A 2 -7.79 -2.69 9.42
C LYS A 2 -8.27 -1.81 8.24
N GLY A 3 -8.79 -2.41 7.16
CA GLY A 3 -9.30 -1.68 5.98
C GLY A 3 -8.26 -0.90 5.15
N ASN A 4 -6.96 -1.05 5.44
CA ASN A 4 -5.91 -0.27 4.79
C ASN A 4 -5.31 -1.05 3.63
N TRP A 5 -5.76 -0.75 2.41
CA TRP A 5 -5.38 -1.47 1.20
C TRP A 5 -3.87 -1.40 0.93
N ALA A 6 -3.23 -0.26 1.16
CA ALA A 6 -1.78 -0.11 0.97
C ALA A 6 -0.98 -1.10 1.82
N LYS A 7 -1.27 -1.13 3.13
CA LYS A 7 -0.57 -2.02 4.09
C LYS A 7 -0.89 -3.50 3.84
N ALA A 8 -2.12 -3.81 3.44
CA ALA A 8 -2.52 -5.17 3.07
C ALA A 8 -1.80 -5.67 1.80
N LEU A 9 -1.75 -4.86 0.75
CA LEU A 9 -1.05 -5.19 -0.51
C LEU A 9 0.46 -5.33 -0.29
N ALA A 10 1.06 -4.43 0.51
CA ALA A 10 2.46 -4.54 0.90
C ALA A 10 2.74 -5.85 1.64
N ALA A 11 1.85 -6.27 2.54
CA ALA A 11 2.02 -7.50 3.32
C ALA A 11 1.81 -8.76 2.49
N TYR A 12 0.96 -8.69 1.46
CA TYR A 12 0.79 -9.78 0.51
C TYR A 12 2.07 -10.03 -0.29
N ASN A 13 2.76 -8.97 -0.73
CA ASN A 13 3.97 -9.11 -1.56
C ASN A 13 5.27 -9.29 -0.74
N ALA A 14 5.46 -8.56 0.36
CA ALA A 14 6.68 -8.60 1.18
C ALA A 14 6.57 -9.41 2.48
N GLY A 15 5.37 -9.92 2.79
CA GLY A 15 5.08 -10.64 4.02
C GLY A 15 4.67 -9.73 5.20
N PRO A 16 3.77 -10.19 6.08
CA PRO A 16 3.21 -9.37 7.16
C PRO A 16 4.23 -9.01 8.25
N ASN A 17 5.27 -9.81 8.45
CA ASN A 17 6.33 -9.50 9.42
C ASN A 17 7.20 -8.34 8.96
N GLN A 18 7.53 -8.26 7.67
CA GLN A 18 8.29 -7.13 7.12
C GLN A 18 7.49 -5.83 7.24
N VAL A 19 6.21 -5.86 6.87
CA VAL A 19 5.33 -4.68 6.99
C VAL A 19 5.18 -4.24 8.45
N ARG A 20 5.06 -5.16 9.41
CA ARG A 20 5.05 -4.80 10.85
C ARG A 20 6.32 -4.05 11.26
N ARG A 21 7.50 -4.48 10.80
CA ARG A 21 8.77 -3.77 11.08
C ARG A 21 8.80 -2.37 10.46
N TRP A 22 8.25 -2.21 9.26
CA TRP A 22 8.17 -0.89 8.62
C TRP A 22 7.20 0.03 9.36
N LEU A 23 6.02 -0.47 9.75
CA LEU A 23 5.04 0.31 10.50
C LEU A 23 5.57 0.79 11.85
N GLN A 24 6.40 0.00 12.53
CA GLN A 24 7.07 0.42 13.76
C GLN A 24 8.10 1.54 13.54
N ARG A 25 8.72 1.61 12.35
CA ARG A 25 9.68 2.67 12.01
C ARG A 25 9.00 3.94 11.46
N LEU A 26 7.77 3.79 11.00
CA LEU A 26 6.99 4.81 10.31
C LEU A 26 5.75 5.19 11.13
N GLU A 27 5.83 5.08 12.46
CA GLU A 27 4.79 5.61 13.36
C GLU A 27 4.56 7.08 12.97
N ASP A 28 3.30 7.44 12.74
CA ASP A 28 2.81 8.75 12.25
C ASP A 28 2.87 9.06 10.75
N ARG A 29 3.24 8.09 9.88
CA ARG A 29 3.10 8.29 8.43
C ARG A 29 1.67 8.06 7.93
N THR A 30 1.25 8.92 7.02
CA THR A 30 0.07 8.71 6.18
C THR A 30 0.25 7.47 5.29
N ASP A 31 -0.83 7.01 4.67
CA ASP A 31 -0.76 5.84 3.80
C ASP A 31 0.07 6.10 2.53
N ASP A 32 0.03 7.32 1.99
CA ASP A 32 0.81 7.70 0.82
C ASP A 32 2.30 7.78 1.18
N GLU A 33 2.65 8.40 2.31
CA GLU A 33 4.03 8.39 2.80
C GLU A 33 4.50 6.97 3.12
N PHE A 34 3.66 6.13 3.72
CA PHE A 34 3.99 4.72 3.95
C PHE A 34 4.35 4.02 2.63
N ILE A 35 3.60 4.24 1.55
CA ILE A 35 3.89 3.66 0.23
C ILE A 35 5.26 4.13 -0.26
N GLU A 36 5.56 5.43 -0.17
CA GLU A 36 6.85 5.97 -0.61
C GLU A 36 8.03 5.49 0.23
N GLU A 37 7.81 5.10 1.49
CA GLU A 37 8.85 4.63 2.40
C GLU A 37 9.05 3.10 2.34
N ILE A 38 8.28 2.35 1.54
CA ILE A 38 8.45 0.89 1.37
C ILE A 38 9.87 0.62 0.84
N PRO A 39 10.76 -0.07 1.60
CA PRO A 39 12.16 -0.21 1.21
C PRO A 39 12.38 -1.09 -0.02
N PHE A 40 11.48 -2.05 -0.24
CA PHE A 40 11.55 -2.94 -1.38
C PHE A 40 10.93 -2.26 -2.60
N THR A 41 11.76 -1.89 -3.57
CA THR A 41 11.32 -1.20 -4.80
C THR A 41 10.23 -1.99 -5.54
N GLU A 42 10.36 -3.32 -5.59
CA GLU A 42 9.34 -4.19 -6.19
C GLU A 42 7.99 -4.07 -5.47
N THR A 43 8.00 -4.18 -4.13
CA THR A 43 6.80 -4.05 -3.31
C THR A 43 6.17 -2.66 -3.45
N ARG A 44 6.98 -1.60 -3.45
CA ARG A 44 6.53 -0.23 -3.68
C ARG A 44 5.81 -0.09 -5.03
N ALA A 45 6.46 -0.58 -6.09
CA ALA A 45 5.90 -0.54 -7.44
C ALA A 45 4.61 -1.37 -7.57
N TYR A 46 4.57 -2.55 -6.93
CA TYR A 46 3.38 -3.41 -6.88
C TYR A 46 2.19 -2.69 -6.23
N VAL A 47 2.38 -2.10 -5.04
CA VAL A 47 1.31 -1.40 -4.32
C VAL A 47 0.78 -0.22 -5.14
N LYS A 48 1.67 0.61 -5.70
CA LYS A 48 1.29 1.74 -6.57
C LYS A 48 0.50 1.28 -7.79
N ARG A 49 0.92 0.19 -8.44
CA ARG A 49 0.23 -0.34 -9.64
C ARG A 49 -1.19 -0.79 -9.32
N VAL A 50 -1.38 -1.56 -8.25
CA VAL A 50 -2.70 -2.09 -7.87
C VAL A 50 -3.64 -0.95 -7.45
N LEU A 51 -3.19 -0.06 -6.55
CA LEU A 51 -4.01 1.07 -6.10
C LEU A 51 -4.32 2.05 -7.24
N GLY A 52 -3.34 2.34 -8.10
CA GLY A 52 -3.54 3.19 -9.27
C GLY A 52 -4.58 2.61 -10.24
N SER A 53 -4.59 1.30 -10.46
CA SER A 53 -5.64 0.65 -11.25
C SER A 53 -7.00 0.66 -10.54
N TYR A 54 -7.04 0.40 -9.23
CA TYR A 54 -8.26 0.47 -8.44
C TYR A 54 -8.91 1.86 -8.47
N TYR A 55 -8.13 2.92 -8.26
CA TYR A 55 -8.64 4.29 -8.28
C TYR A 55 -9.08 4.73 -9.67
N ARG A 56 -8.36 4.34 -10.73
CA ARG A 56 -8.80 4.58 -12.12
C ARG A 56 -10.12 3.88 -12.42
N TYR A 57 -10.25 2.62 -12.02
CA TYR A 57 -11.49 1.87 -12.19
C TYR A 57 -12.66 2.53 -11.45
N ARG A 58 -12.45 2.89 -10.19
CA ARG A 58 -13.46 3.58 -9.38
C ARG A 58 -13.83 4.96 -9.96
N ALA A 59 -12.87 5.69 -10.52
CA ALA A 59 -13.14 6.99 -11.15
C ALA A 59 -13.98 6.85 -12.43
N GLN A 60 -13.74 5.80 -13.22
CA GLN A 60 -14.44 5.56 -14.48
C GLN A 60 -15.81 4.90 -14.31
N TYR A 61 -15.95 3.98 -13.35
CA TYR A 61 -17.13 3.12 -13.22
C TYR A 61 -17.85 3.25 -11.86
N GLY A 62 -17.29 3.98 -10.90
CA GLY A 62 -17.91 4.21 -9.59
C GLY A 62 -18.97 5.31 -9.57
N LYS A 63 -19.27 5.93 -10.73
CA LYS A 63 -20.44 6.78 -10.95
C LYS A 63 -21.52 5.94 -11.63
N GLY A 64 -22.19 5.10 -10.85
CA GLY A 64 -23.35 4.29 -11.25
C GLY A 64 -24.25 4.14 -10.04
#